data_AF-A0A9E7EKR9-F1
#
_entry.id   AF-A0A9E7EKR9-F1
#
_cell.length_a   1.000
_cell.length_b   1.000
_cell.length_c   1.000
_cell.angle_alpha   90.00
_cell.angle_beta   90.00
_cell.angle_gamma   90.00
#
_symmetry.space_group_name_H-M   'P 1'
#
loop_
_entity.id
_entity.type
_entity.pdbx_description
1 polymer ?
#
loop_
_entity_poly.entity_id
_entity_poly.type
_entity_poly.pdbx_seq_one_letter_code
_entity_poly.pdbx_strand_id
1 'polypeptide(L)'
;MRFTWLLFLALSSCFFCSVVCAKPAKAYCKNPYFWRCYGVPHTCPPGCPKFCQVDCRICKPYCARDKPGAVCQDPRFIGRDGIMFYFHGRKDRDFCLVSDAGIHINGHFIGKNNRKGRDFTWVQSIGVVFGRHRLFVGARKASRWHEFDDNIHIQLDGADNNVAVEVTGLAEIRARVVPITAEESVKN
;
A
#
# COMPACT_ATOMS: atom_id res chain seq x y z
N MET A 1 -62.10 -23.51 11.01
CA MET A 1 -60.72 -23.94 11.35
C MET A 1 -60.09 -24.75 10.20
N ARG A 2 -59.77 -24.14 9.04
CA ARG A 2 -59.02 -24.81 7.93
C ARG A 2 -58.31 -23.83 6.97
N PHE A 3 -57.88 -22.64 7.43
CA PHE A 3 -57.33 -21.63 6.52
C PHE A 3 -56.14 -20.81 7.09
N THR A 4 -55.39 -21.38 8.05
CA THR A 4 -54.24 -20.67 8.66
C THR A 4 -52.89 -21.37 8.47
N TRP A 5 -52.84 -22.52 7.78
CA TRP A 5 -51.62 -23.33 7.64
C TRP A 5 -51.02 -23.37 6.23
N LEU A 6 -51.46 -22.52 5.30
CA LEU A 6 -50.90 -22.46 3.93
C LEU A 6 -50.19 -21.14 3.59
N LEU A 7 -50.21 -20.15 4.48
CA LEU A 7 -49.51 -18.87 4.27
C LEU A 7 -48.06 -18.84 4.80
N PHE A 8 -47.63 -19.86 5.55
CA PHE A 8 -46.27 -19.92 6.11
C PHE A 8 -45.22 -20.60 5.21
N LEU A 9 -45.62 -21.20 4.08
CA LEU A 9 -44.67 -21.81 3.12
C LEU A 9 -44.29 -20.90 1.95
N ALA A 10 -44.84 -19.69 1.86
CA ALA A 10 -44.57 -18.75 0.77
C ALA A 10 -43.58 -17.61 1.12
N LEU A 11 -42.91 -17.67 2.29
CA LEU A 11 -41.97 -16.63 2.76
C LEU A 11 -40.51 -17.11 2.91
N SER A 12 -40.19 -18.35 2.57
CA SER A 12 -38.86 -18.94 2.82
C SER A 12 -37.92 -18.99 1.59
N SER A 13 -38.40 -18.72 0.37
CA SER A 13 -37.61 -19.01 -0.85
C SER A 13 -36.95 -17.81 -1.56
N CYS A 14 -37.00 -16.60 -1.00
CA CYS A 14 -36.36 -15.43 -1.63
C CYS A 14 -35.20 -14.82 -0.84
N PHE A 15 -34.63 -15.57 0.12
CA PHE A 15 -33.48 -15.11 0.92
C PHE A 15 -32.15 -15.77 0.54
N PHE A 16 -32.05 -16.36 -0.66
CA PHE A 16 -30.79 -16.86 -1.19
C PHE A 16 -30.34 -16.04 -2.41
N CYS A 17 -29.43 -15.12 -2.11
CA CYS A 17 -28.28 -14.75 -2.93
C CYS A 17 -28.53 -14.06 -4.28
N SER A 18 -29.05 -12.83 -4.25
CA SER A 18 -28.72 -11.82 -5.27
C SER A 18 -27.43 -11.08 -4.89
N VAL A 19 -26.37 -11.79 -4.50
CA VAL A 19 -25.02 -11.28 -4.75
C VAL A 19 -24.75 -11.62 -6.21
N VAL A 20 -25.15 -10.73 -7.11
CA VAL A 20 -24.72 -10.76 -8.50
C VAL A 20 -23.19 -10.67 -8.46
N CYS A 21 -22.54 -11.81 -8.50
CA CYS A 21 -21.09 -11.94 -8.55
C CYS A 21 -20.69 -11.52 -9.97
N ALA A 22 -20.66 -10.22 -10.21
CA ALA A 22 -20.22 -9.67 -11.49
C ALA A 22 -18.81 -10.21 -11.76
N LYS A 23 -18.63 -10.88 -12.91
CA LYS A 23 -17.34 -11.45 -13.28
C LYS A 23 -16.27 -10.35 -13.20
N PRO A 24 -15.09 -10.63 -12.61
CA PRO A 24 -14.03 -9.64 -12.50
C PRO A 24 -13.63 -9.17 -13.90
N ALA A 25 -13.49 -7.86 -14.06
CA ALA A 25 -12.99 -7.24 -15.27
C ALA A 25 -11.57 -7.71 -15.57
N LYS A 26 -11.15 -7.52 -16.82
CA LYS A 26 -9.79 -7.80 -17.27
C LYS A 26 -9.09 -6.51 -17.66
N ALA A 27 -7.81 -6.41 -17.34
CA ALA A 27 -6.92 -5.33 -17.76
C ALA A 27 -5.70 -5.91 -18.49
N TYR A 28 -5.04 -5.12 -19.32
CA TYR A 28 -3.87 -5.56 -20.09
C TYR A 28 -2.84 -4.43 -20.21
N CYS A 29 -1.58 -4.80 -20.44
CA CYS A 29 -0.52 -3.84 -20.71
C CYS A 29 -0.72 -3.18 -22.08
N LYS A 30 -0.66 -1.84 -22.12
CA LYS A 30 -0.81 -1.04 -23.36
C LYS A 30 0.51 -0.58 -23.98
N ASN A 31 1.65 -0.87 -23.34
CA ASN A 31 2.95 -0.44 -23.83
C ASN A 31 3.61 -1.56 -24.66
N PRO A 32 3.81 -1.38 -25.98
CA PRO A 32 4.38 -2.40 -26.87
C PRO A 32 5.85 -2.71 -26.58
N TYR A 33 6.57 -1.82 -25.87
CA TYR A 33 7.94 -2.08 -25.41
C TYR A 33 8.05 -3.38 -24.59
N PHE A 34 7.02 -3.68 -23.78
CA PHE A 34 6.94 -4.90 -22.99
C PHE A 34 6.26 -6.01 -23.78
N TRP A 35 6.88 -6.44 -24.89
CA TRP A 35 6.28 -7.35 -25.88
C TRP A 35 5.69 -8.64 -25.29
N ARG A 36 6.31 -9.20 -24.24
CA ARG A 36 5.81 -10.43 -23.58
C ARG A 36 4.51 -10.24 -22.80
N CYS A 37 4.19 -9.01 -22.42
CA CYS A 37 3.01 -8.65 -21.62
C CYS A 37 1.98 -7.84 -22.41
N TYR A 38 2.40 -7.22 -23.52
CA TYR A 38 1.57 -6.35 -24.33
C TYR A 38 0.31 -7.09 -24.82
N GLY A 39 -0.86 -6.52 -24.53
CA GLY A 39 -2.15 -7.11 -24.90
C GLY A 39 -2.55 -8.38 -24.15
N VAL A 40 -1.73 -8.88 -23.21
CA VAL A 40 -2.06 -10.07 -22.41
C VAL A 40 -3.14 -9.71 -21.38
N PRO A 41 -4.31 -10.39 -21.36
CA PRO A 41 -5.41 -10.05 -20.47
C PRO A 41 -5.24 -10.68 -19.08
N HIS A 42 -5.26 -9.84 -18.04
CA HIS A 42 -5.18 -10.24 -16.63
C HIS A 42 -6.48 -9.97 -15.88
N THR A 43 -6.90 -10.92 -15.05
CA THR A 43 -8.09 -10.77 -14.20
C THR A 43 -7.83 -9.79 -13.05
N CYS A 44 -8.73 -8.84 -12.83
CA CYS A 44 -8.60 -7.89 -11.75
C CYS A 44 -8.69 -8.56 -10.37
N PRO A 45 -7.89 -8.10 -9.39
CA PRO A 45 -7.94 -8.62 -8.03
C PRO A 45 -9.26 -8.22 -7.31
N PRO A 46 -9.66 -8.96 -6.27
CA PRO A 46 -10.92 -8.71 -5.55
C PRO A 46 -11.05 -7.33 -4.91
N GLY A 47 -9.94 -6.65 -4.61
CA GLY A 47 -9.95 -5.29 -4.05
C GLY A 47 -10.41 -4.20 -5.03
N CYS A 48 -10.37 -4.47 -6.34
CA CYS A 48 -10.80 -3.57 -7.41
C CYS A 48 -11.29 -4.35 -8.64
N PRO A 49 -12.35 -5.16 -8.51
CA PRO A 49 -12.73 -6.14 -9.53
C PRO A 49 -13.17 -5.52 -10.85
N LYS A 50 -13.38 -4.20 -10.91
CA LYS A 50 -13.83 -3.46 -12.10
C LYS A 50 -12.79 -2.52 -12.71
N PHE A 51 -11.76 -2.08 -11.95
CA PHE A 51 -10.95 -0.91 -12.30
C PHE A 51 -9.44 -1.09 -12.01
N CYS A 52 -8.89 -2.26 -12.32
CA CYS A 52 -7.46 -2.52 -12.13
C CYS A 52 -6.60 -2.04 -13.32
N GLN A 53 -5.29 -1.89 -13.09
CA GLN A 53 -4.27 -1.60 -14.11
C GLN A 53 -3.25 -2.75 -14.14
N VAL A 54 -2.43 -2.84 -15.19
CA VAL A 54 -1.36 -3.85 -15.29
C VAL A 54 0.00 -3.17 -15.24
N ASP A 55 0.87 -3.61 -14.33
CA ASP A 55 2.27 -3.22 -14.37
C ASP A 55 2.95 -4.03 -15.49
N CYS A 56 3.28 -3.34 -16.58
CA CYS A 56 3.89 -3.96 -17.76
C CYS A 56 5.28 -4.56 -17.49
N ARG A 57 6.01 -4.10 -16.45
CA ARG A 57 7.36 -4.59 -16.12
C ARG A 57 7.31 -5.99 -15.53
N ILE A 58 6.37 -6.23 -14.61
CA ILE A 58 6.21 -7.53 -13.91
C ILE A 58 5.02 -8.35 -14.41
N CYS A 59 4.24 -7.79 -15.35
CA CYS A 59 3.05 -8.40 -15.95
C CYS A 59 2.00 -8.89 -14.94
N LYS A 60 1.67 -8.02 -13.96
CA LYS A 60 0.68 -8.31 -12.92
C LYS A 60 -0.39 -7.20 -12.81
N PRO A 61 -1.66 -7.55 -12.60
CA PRO A 61 -2.72 -6.58 -12.35
C PRO A 61 -2.63 -6.03 -10.91
N TYR A 62 -2.92 -4.75 -10.73
CA TYR A 62 -2.92 -4.06 -9.43
C TYR A 62 -4.08 -3.06 -9.33
N CYS A 63 -4.52 -2.76 -8.11
CA CYS A 63 -5.46 -1.68 -7.84
C CYS A 63 -4.73 -0.35 -7.73
N ALA A 64 -5.32 0.78 -8.11
CA ALA A 64 -4.63 2.08 -8.08
C ALA A 64 -3.97 2.42 -6.73
N ARG A 65 -4.53 1.96 -5.61
CA ARG A 65 -4.00 2.11 -4.23
C ARG A 65 -2.90 1.11 -3.84
N ASP A 66 -2.67 0.11 -4.67
CA ASP A 66 -1.66 -0.94 -4.52
C ASP A 66 -0.59 -0.82 -5.62
N LYS A 67 -0.52 0.34 -6.29
CA LYS A 67 0.49 0.60 -7.30
C LYS A 67 1.87 0.46 -6.64
N PRO A 68 2.84 -0.24 -7.25
CA PRO A 68 4.21 -0.28 -6.75
C PRO A 68 4.74 1.14 -6.50
N GLY A 69 5.15 1.42 -5.25
CA GLY A 69 5.58 2.75 -4.80
C GLY A 69 4.47 3.72 -4.35
N ALA A 70 3.23 3.26 -4.25
CA ALA A 70 2.13 4.00 -3.63
C ALA A 70 1.26 3.03 -2.85
N VAL A 71 1.71 2.63 -1.66
CA VAL A 71 0.89 1.86 -0.71
C VAL A 71 0.19 2.86 0.21
N CYS A 72 -1.14 2.94 0.10
CA CYS A 72 -1.98 3.70 1.04
C CYS A 72 -2.52 2.74 2.14
N GLN A 73 -2.88 3.30 3.31
CA GLN A 73 -3.42 2.60 4.52
C GLN A 73 -2.36 1.92 5.40
N ASP A 74 -2.78 1.06 6.36
CA ASP A 74 -1.92 0.32 7.31
C ASP A 74 -0.69 -0.29 6.61
N PRO A 75 0.50 -0.31 7.25
CA PRO A 75 1.74 -0.69 6.58
C PRO A 75 1.65 -2.06 5.93
N ARG A 76 1.68 -2.05 4.61
CA ARG A 76 1.74 -3.24 3.77
C ARG A 76 2.98 -3.14 2.92
N PHE A 77 3.65 -4.27 2.76
CA PHE A 77 4.79 -4.39 1.88
C PHE A 77 4.42 -5.32 0.74
N ILE A 78 4.92 -5.00 -0.44
CA ILE A 78 4.83 -5.87 -1.61
C ILE A 78 6.25 -6.38 -1.84
N GLY A 79 6.44 -7.69 -1.64
CA GLY A 79 7.72 -8.34 -1.90
C GLY A 79 8.11 -8.33 -3.37
N ARG A 80 9.35 -8.70 -3.69
CA ARG A 80 9.83 -8.80 -5.08
C ARG A 80 8.99 -9.75 -5.94
N ASP A 81 8.43 -10.79 -5.31
CA ASP A 81 7.51 -11.74 -5.92
C ASP A 81 6.11 -11.15 -6.18
N GLY A 82 5.84 -9.91 -5.76
CA GLY A 82 4.56 -9.25 -5.88
C GLY A 82 3.54 -9.69 -4.82
N ILE A 83 3.94 -10.42 -3.78
CA ILE A 83 3.05 -10.82 -2.69
C ILE A 83 2.94 -9.67 -1.70
N MET A 84 1.70 -9.28 -1.40
CA MET A 84 1.38 -8.30 -0.38
C MET A 84 1.29 -8.97 0.98
N PHE A 85 1.98 -8.42 1.98
CA PHE A 85 1.86 -8.87 3.36
C PHE A 85 1.68 -7.71 4.33
N TYR A 86 0.96 -7.98 5.41
CA TYR A 86 0.84 -7.08 6.54
C TYR A 86 2.11 -7.14 7.36
N PHE A 87 2.68 -5.98 7.65
CA PHE A 87 3.86 -5.91 8.50
C PHE A 87 3.44 -5.54 9.92
N HIS A 88 3.73 -6.47 10.85
CA HIS A 88 3.45 -6.33 12.27
C HIS A 88 4.74 -6.10 13.07
N GLY A 89 5.51 -5.10 12.63
CA GLY A 89 6.68 -4.65 13.39
C GLY A 89 6.31 -4.12 14.76
N ARG A 90 7.27 -4.15 15.69
CA ARG A 90 7.16 -3.46 16.98
C ARG A 90 7.25 -1.95 16.76
N LYS A 91 6.48 -1.18 17.52
CA LYS A 91 6.59 0.28 17.52
C LYS A 91 7.95 0.72 18.08
N ASP A 92 8.37 1.91 17.68
CA ASP A 92 9.60 2.58 18.07
C ASP A 92 10.84 1.70 17.83
N ARG A 93 10.86 1.03 16.67
CA ARG A 93 11.93 0.12 16.25
C ARG A 93 12.24 0.30 14.77
N ASP A 94 13.50 0.02 14.46
CA ASP A 94 14.02 -0.01 13.11
C ASP A 94 13.99 -1.44 12.56
N PHE A 95 13.63 -1.57 11.29
CA PHE A 95 13.62 -2.85 10.58
C PHE A 95 14.34 -2.71 9.25
N CYS A 96 15.16 -3.70 8.92
CA CYS A 96 15.75 -3.85 7.60
C CYS A 96 14.67 -4.25 6.59
N LEU A 97 14.49 -3.42 5.56
CA LEU A 97 13.53 -3.63 4.48
C LEU A 97 14.20 -4.25 3.25
N VAL A 98 15.41 -3.77 2.93
CA VAL A 98 16.25 -4.27 1.82
C VAL A 98 17.70 -4.25 2.26
N SER A 99 18.43 -5.34 2.04
CA SER A 99 19.86 -5.40 2.30
C SER A 99 20.58 -6.15 1.18
N ASP A 100 21.66 -5.55 0.70
CA ASP A 100 22.61 -6.11 -0.26
C ASP A 100 24.01 -5.50 0.02
N ALA A 101 25.06 -6.01 -0.64
CA ALA A 101 26.44 -5.61 -0.39
C ALA A 101 26.71 -4.10 -0.56
N GLY A 102 25.94 -3.41 -1.42
CA GLY A 102 26.12 -2.00 -1.73
C GLY A 102 24.97 -1.09 -1.29
N ILE A 103 23.87 -1.63 -0.77
CA ILE A 103 22.69 -0.86 -0.38
C ILE A 103 22.02 -1.47 0.86
N HIS A 104 21.63 -0.61 1.80
CA HIS A 104 20.86 -0.99 2.98
C HIS A 104 19.72 0.01 3.18
N ILE A 105 18.49 -0.48 3.24
CA ILE A 105 17.28 0.32 3.45
C ILE A 105 16.63 -0.13 4.75
N ASN A 106 16.54 0.79 5.70
CA ASN A 106 15.84 0.61 6.97
C ASN A 106 14.60 1.49 7.03
N GLY A 107 13.57 1.01 7.71
CA GLY A 107 12.42 1.82 8.10
C GLY A 107 12.32 1.94 9.62
N HIS A 108 12.13 3.17 10.12
CA HIS A 108 11.74 3.42 11.50
C HIS A 108 10.21 3.43 11.60
N PHE A 109 9.66 2.61 12.49
CA PHE A 109 8.22 2.49 12.66
C PHE A 109 7.81 3.06 14.01
N ILE A 110 6.92 4.04 13.98
CA ILE A 110 6.23 4.55 15.17
C ILE A 110 4.91 3.83 15.35
N GLY A 111 4.29 3.93 16.51
CA GLY A 111 3.00 3.29 16.73
C GLY A 111 2.23 3.85 17.92
N LYS A 112 0.96 3.46 18.02
CA LYS A 112 0.08 3.81 19.12
C LYS A 112 -0.37 2.54 19.82
N ASN A 113 -0.24 2.55 21.15
CA ASN A 113 -0.72 1.45 21.97
C ASN A 113 -2.22 1.28 21.80
N ASN A 114 -2.64 0.04 21.60
CA ASN A 114 -4.05 -0.32 21.57
C ASN A 114 -4.41 -1.15 22.80
N ARG A 115 -5.56 -0.85 23.42
CA ARG A 115 -6.12 -1.62 24.52
C ARG A 115 -6.49 -3.06 24.12
N LYS A 116 -6.65 -3.34 22.82
CA LYS A 116 -6.98 -4.67 22.26
C LYS A 116 -5.75 -5.55 21.97
N GLY A 117 -4.57 -5.21 22.51
CA GLY A 117 -3.41 -6.12 22.55
C GLY A 117 -2.52 -6.17 21.32
N ARG A 118 -2.72 -5.31 20.30
CA ARG A 118 -1.79 -5.17 19.17
C ARG A 118 -1.51 -3.70 18.88
N ASP A 119 -0.24 -3.34 18.78
CA ASP A 119 0.16 -1.99 18.37
C ASP A 119 -0.05 -1.82 16.87
N PHE A 120 -0.64 -0.70 16.47
CA PHE A 120 -0.62 -0.27 15.08
C PHE A 120 0.67 0.51 14.87
N THR A 121 1.40 0.14 13.82
CA THR A 121 2.61 0.84 13.43
C THR A 121 2.42 1.61 12.15
N TRP A 122 3.21 2.67 11.96
CA TRP A 122 3.30 3.48 10.76
C TRP A 122 4.77 3.75 10.46
N VAL A 123 5.11 3.88 9.19
CA VAL A 123 6.46 4.28 8.78
C VAL A 123 6.64 5.76 9.12
N GLN A 124 7.59 6.08 9.99
CA GLN A 124 7.97 7.46 10.27
C GLN A 124 9.08 7.92 9.33
N SER A 125 10.09 7.09 9.15
CA SER A 125 11.24 7.45 8.32
C SER A 125 11.84 6.23 7.62
N ILE A 126 12.52 6.52 6.52
CA ILE A 126 13.31 5.59 5.72
C ILE A 126 14.75 6.11 5.71
N GLY A 127 15.68 5.26 6.08
CA GLY A 127 17.11 5.49 5.92
C GLY A 127 17.67 4.58 4.82
N VAL A 128 18.42 5.15 3.89
CA VAL A 128 19.10 4.43 2.82
C VAL A 128 20.60 4.70 2.92
N VAL A 129 21.38 3.64 3.06
CA VAL A 129 22.84 3.69 2.95
C VAL A 129 23.23 3.08 1.62
N PHE A 130 24.06 3.77 0.84
CA PHE A 130 24.57 3.29 -0.44
C PHE A 130 25.99 3.82 -0.68
N GLY A 131 26.95 2.91 -0.86
CA GLY A 131 28.36 3.27 -0.86
C GLY A 131 28.75 4.04 0.41
N ARG A 132 29.17 5.31 0.26
CA ARG A 132 29.49 6.22 1.39
C ARG A 132 28.35 7.17 1.75
N HIS A 133 27.25 7.12 1.00
CA HIS A 133 26.17 8.07 1.10
C HIS A 133 25.05 7.55 1.99
N ARG A 134 24.36 8.49 2.64
CA ARG A 134 23.24 8.25 3.54
C ARG A 134 22.09 9.19 3.17
N LEU A 135 21.03 8.65 2.61
CA LEU A 135 19.79 9.39 2.39
C LEU A 135 18.83 9.09 3.54
N PHE A 136 18.26 10.13 4.13
CA PHE A 136 17.20 10.06 5.11
C PHE A 136 15.96 10.76 4.56
N VAL A 137 14.81 10.11 4.71
CA VAL A 137 13.50 10.69 4.43
C VAL A 137 12.59 10.37 5.61
N GLY A 138 12.05 11.38 6.28
CA GLY A 138 11.22 11.18 7.45
C GLY A 138 10.09 12.19 7.58
N ALA A 139 9.05 11.78 8.29
CA ALA A 139 7.97 12.66 8.71
C ALA A 139 8.31 13.33 10.05
N ARG A 140 8.19 14.66 10.11
CA ARG A 140 8.26 15.42 11.36
C ARG A 140 7.08 15.06 12.24
N LYS A 141 7.32 14.98 13.55
CA LYS A 141 6.25 14.75 14.52
C LYS A 141 5.45 16.05 14.68
N ALA A 142 4.20 16.03 14.26
CA ALA A 142 3.28 17.15 14.42
C ALA A 142 2.04 16.72 15.23
N SER A 143 1.50 17.62 16.04
CA SER A 143 0.23 17.40 16.75
C SER A 143 -0.98 17.49 15.82
N ARG A 144 -0.85 18.28 14.75
CA ARG A 144 -1.77 18.39 13.61
C ARG A 144 -0.97 18.56 12.33
N TRP A 145 -1.41 17.94 11.25
CA TRP A 145 -0.83 18.11 9.92
C TRP A 145 -1.66 19.13 9.16
N HIS A 146 -1.06 20.28 8.82
CA HIS A 146 -1.66 21.24 7.89
C HIS A 146 -1.06 21.05 6.50
N GLU A 147 -1.88 21.26 5.46
CA GLU A 147 -1.49 21.00 4.07
C GLU A 147 -0.31 21.85 3.59
N PHE A 148 -0.03 22.97 4.27
CA PHE A 148 1.04 23.91 3.93
C PHE A 148 2.31 23.75 4.78
N ASP A 149 2.29 22.87 5.77
CA ASP A 149 3.43 22.64 6.64
C ASP A 149 4.43 21.70 5.97
N ASP A 150 5.72 22.06 6.00
CA ASP A 150 6.80 21.17 5.59
C ASP A 150 7.03 20.08 6.65
N ASN A 151 6.21 19.04 6.57
CA ASN A 151 6.25 17.91 7.47
C ASN A 151 7.23 16.81 7.03
N ILE A 152 7.90 16.97 5.88
CA ILE A 152 8.81 15.95 5.35
C ILE A 152 10.25 16.45 5.43
N HIS A 153 11.05 15.78 6.24
CA HIS A 153 12.46 16.07 6.40
C HIS A 153 13.29 15.12 5.53
N ILE A 154 14.07 15.70 4.61
CA ILE A 154 14.99 14.96 3.73
C ILE A 154 16.41 15.42 4.00
N GLN A 155 17.33 14.46 4.17
CA GLN A 155 18.76 14.73 4.34
C GLN A 155 19.59 13.83 3.42
N LEU A 156 20.67 14.36 2.86
CA LEU A 156 21.72 13.58 2.22
C LEU A 156 23.04 13.84 2.95
N ASP A 157 23.67 12.78 3.45
CA ASP A 157 24.93 12.82 4.20
C ASP A 157 24.91 13.73 5.44
N GLY A 158 23.72 13.94 6.00
CA GLY A 158 23.49 14.82 7.16
C GLY A 158 23.32 16.30 6.81
N ALA A 159 23.35 16.66 5.51
CA ALA A 159 23.02 17.99 5.06
C ALA A 159 21.51 18.11 4.76
N ASP A 160 20.87 19.11 5.36
CA ASP A 160 19.52 19.57 5.05
C ASP A 160 19.63 20.53 3.87
N ASN A 161 19.13 20.21 2.68
CA ASN A 161 18.87 21.18 1.59
C ASN A 161 18.31 20.48 0.33
N ASN A 162 17.13 20.92 -0.17
CA ASN A 162 16.63 20.75 -1.55
C ASN A 162 17.14 19.50 -2.30
N VAL A 163 17.01 18.32 -1.69
CA VAL A 163 17.56 17.09 -2.25
C VAL A 163 16.61 16.60 -3.35
N ALA A 164 16.96 16.87 -4.61
CA ALA A 164 16.34 16.22 -5.75
C ALA A 164 16.96 14.82 -5.91
N VAL A 165 16.27 13.78 -5.44
CA VAL A 165 16.71 12.39 -5.61
C VAL A 165 16.17 11.87 -6.94
N GLU A 166 17.01 11.89 -7.98
CA GLU A 166 16.73 11.20 -9.24
C GLU A 166 17.47 9.85 -9.25
N VAL A 167 16.74 8.74 -9.08
CA VAL A 167 17.34 7.40 -9.15
C VAL A 167 17.20 6.87 -10.58
N THR A 168 18.23 7.05 -11.40
CA THR A 168 18.28 6.51 -12.77
C THR A 168 19.04 5.18 -12.80
N GLY A 169 18.43 4.15 -13.40
CA GLY A 169 19.13 2.94 -13.85
C GLY A 169 19.44 1.85 -12.81
N LEU A 170 19.22 2.06 -11.50
CA LEU A 170 19.52 1.03 -10.48
C LEU A 170 18.33 0.66 -9.56
N ALA A 171 17.49 1.62 -9.18
CA ALA A 171 16.24 1.40 -8.45
C ALA A 171 15.27 2.56 -8.70
N GLU A 172 13.97 2.38 -8.55
CA GLU A 172 12.99 3.47 -8.64
C GLU A 172 12.22 3.53 -7.31
N ILE A 173 12.58 4.48 -6.44
CA ILE A 173 11.88 4.69 -5.17
C ILE A 173 10.80 5.75 -5.41
N ARG A 174 9.56 5.30 -5.60
CA ARG A 174 8.39 6.19 -5.55
C ARG A 174 7.83 6.12 -4.13
N ALA A 175 7.77 7.26 -3.46
CA ALA A 175 7.04 7.44 -2.21
C ALA A 175 5.95 8.49 -2.46
N ARG A 176 4.68 8.11 -2.25
CA ARG A 176 3.58 9.07 -2.18
C ARG A 176 3.21 9.22 -0.70
N VAL A 177 3.61 10.35 -0.12
CA VAL A 177 3.16 10.73 1.22
C VAL A 177 1.71 11.19 1.11
N VAL A 178 0.81 10.52 1.84
CA VAL A 178 -0.56 10.99 2.05
C VAL A 178 -0.68 11.36 3.52
N PRO A 179 -1.18 12.55 3.89
CA PRO A 179 -1.42 12.89 5.28
C PRO A 179 -2.33 11.85 5.92
N ILE A 180 -1.97 11.36 7.11
CA ILE A 180 -2.87 10.53 7.91
C ILE A 180 -4.00 11.44 8.37
N THR A 181 -5.20 11.29 7.79
CA THR A 181 -6.33 12.12 8.19
C THR A 181 -6.89 11.66 9.53
N ALA A 182 -7.62 12.54 10.20
CA ALA A 182 -8.29 12.20 11.44
C ALA A 182 -9.25 11.01 11.25
N GLU A 183 -9.88 10.85 10.08
CA GLU A 183 -10.76 9.70 9.82
C GLU A 183 -10.01 8.36 9.73
N GLU A 184 -8.78 8.35 9.20
CA GLU A 184 -7.91 7.16 9.22
C GLU A 184 -7.40 6.85 10.64
N SER A 185 -7.35 7.88 11.50
CA SER A 185 -7.03 7.76 12.93
C SER A 185 -8.22 7.30 13.80
N VAL A 186 -9.45 7.50 13.30
CA VAL A 186 -10.73 7.32 14.04
C VAL A 186 -11.47 6.05 13.63
N LYS A 187 -11.01 5.29 12.64
CA LYS A 187 -11.42 3.87 12.48
C LYS A 187 -10.80 3.00 13.60
N ASN A 188 -11.18 3.27 14.85
CA ASN A 188 -11.13 2.40 16.01
C ASN A 188 -12.04 2.92 17.12
#